data_AF-A0A818LBU9-F1
#
_entry.id   AF-A0A818LBU9-F1
#
_cell.length_a   1.000
_cell.length_b   1.000
_cell.length_c   1.000
_cell.angle_alpha   90.00
_cell.angle_beta   90.00
_cell.angle_gamma   90.00
#
_symmetry.space_group_name_H-M   'P 1'
#
loop_
_entity.id
_entity.type
_entity.pdbx_description
1 polymer ?
#
loop_
_entity_poly.entity_id
_entity_poly.type
_entity_poly.pdbx_seq_one_letter_code
_entity_poly.pdbx_strand_id
1 'polypeptide(L)'
;MKKIIFVVSFLIIISIESIVNITEWSNAFKSSTKYSELLHSKSTEFNSYNDSIVLQTQFDIVLSYYSEDIDFVAQYIRSLRHVLTLKKLNPRIIVYNKNSKVNNSVLKLLLKADIIQLLPNLGREGGTYLYHIINNYDIIANHTIFSQAGVEGITNRGLADWYLDRLDKQFNSSVGYMPLINNNMITNYDCGSHRTGHFPRMVQVWSMLEQSLCPPGGQAVAFRGQFLVSGKRIRDRPLKVYKYLYELITVNSSHWLHRDIRSIFYKSTPDNPIFGHTVERIWTILFKCFKNDLYDRCKRRECACFDES
;
A
#
# COMPACT_ATOMS: atom_id res chain seq x y z
N MET A 1 23.64 53.80 -37.95
CA MET A 1 22.76 53.93 -36.76
C MET A 1 21.45 53.13 -36.90
N LYS A 2 21.48 51.83 -37.21
CA LYS A 2 20.27 50.96 -37.22
C LYS A 2 20.47 49.57 -36.58
N LYS A 3 21.68 49.25 -36.09
CA LYS A 3 22.00 47.95 -35.44
C LYS A 3 22.05 48.00 -33.91
N ILE A 4 21.99 49.18 -33.29
CA ILE A 4 22.03 49.34 -31.82
C ILE A 4 20.62 49.33 -31.21
N ILE A 5 19.59 49.69 -31.97
CA ILE A 5 18.20 49.76 -31.48
C ILE A 5 17.58 48.36 -31.29
N PHE A 6 18.00 47.35 -32.07
CA PHE A 6 17.44 46.01 -31.99
C PHE A 6 17.91 45.20 -30.77
N VAL A 7 19.11 45.48 -30.26
CA VAL A 7 19.67 44.78 -29.08
C VAL A 7 19.06 45.32 -27.78
N VAL A 8 18.70 46.60 -27.74
CA VAL A 8 18.05 47.21 -26.57
C VAL A 8 16.59 46.75 -26.43
N SER A 9 15.86 46.58 -27.54
CA SER A 9 14.49 46.06 -27.49
C SER A 9 14.41 44.59 -27.05
N PHE A 10 15.41 43.76 -27.38
CA PHE A 10 15.43 42.35 -26.98
C PHE A 10 15.80 42.14 -25.50
N LEU A 11 16.66 43.00 -24.95
CA LEU A 11 17.02 42.96 -23.52
C LEU A 11 15.90 43.47 -22.61
N ILE A 12 15.06 44.39 -23.08
CA ILE A 12 13.90 44.88 -22.31
C ILE A 12 12.80 43.80 -22.25
N ILE A 13 12.58 43.02 -23.31
CA ILE A 13 11.56 41.95 -23.32
C ILE A 13 11.95 40.81 -22.35
N ILE A 14 13.23 40.42 -22.29
CA ILE A 14 13.71 39.41 -21.33
C ILE A 14 13.59 39.91 -19.89
N SER A 15 13.78 41.22 -19.64
CA SER A 15 13.60 41.79 -18.30
C SER A 15 12.13 41.82 -17.86
N ILE A 16 11.18 42.04 -18.76
CA ILE A 16 9.75 42.07 -18.43
C ILE A 16 9.20 40.66 -18.20
N GLU A 17 9.59 39.66 -19.00
CA GLU A 17 9.20 38.26 -18.76
C GLU A 17 9.77 37.73 -17.42
N SER A 18 10.97 38.16 -17.04
CA SER A 18 11.56 37.82 -15.74
C SER A 18 10.82 38.48 -14.57
N ILE A 19 10.30 39.70 -14.75
CA ILE A 19 9.55 40.44 -13.72
C ILE A 19 8.12 39.89 -13.55
N VAL A 20 7.46 39.46 -14.64
CA VAL A 20 6.13 38.80 -14.57
C VAL A 20 6.22 37.44 -13.89
N ASN A 21 7.33 36.71 -14.06
CA ASN A 21 7.54 35.44 -13.38
C ASN A 21 7.81 35.63 -11.87
N ILE A 22 8.46 36.72 -11.46
CA ILE A 22 8.70 37.03 -10.03
C ILE A 22 7.40 37.42 -9.32
N THR A 23 6.48 38.14 -9.98
CA THR A 23 5.19 38.49 -9.38
C THR A 23 4.25 37.29 -9.24
N GLU A 24 4.21 36.38 -10.22
CA GLU A 24 3.47 35.12 -10.13
C GLU A 24 4.04 34.19 -9.03
N TRP A 25 5.37 34.10 -8.91
CA TRP A 25 6.01 33.37 -7.81
C TRP A 25 5.75 34.00 -6.44
N SER A 26 5.75 35.33 -6.32
CA SER A 26 5.45 36.00 -5.04
C SER A 26 3.98 35.82 -4.63
N ASN A 27 3.06 35.76 -5.60
CA ASN A 27 1.63 35.52 -5.36
C ASN A 27 1.37 34.05 -5.00
N ALA A 28 2.12 33.10 -5.58
CA ALA A 28 2.09 31.70 -5.18
C ALA A 28 2.66 31.47 -3.77
N PHE A 29 3.71 32.20 -3.38
CA PHE A 29 4.28 32.17 -2.02
C PHE A 29 3.33 32.81 -0.99
N LYS A 30 2.68 33.94 -1.32
CA LYS A 30 1.67 34.57 -0.46
C LYS A 30 0.39 33.73 -0.32
N SER A 31 0.01 33.00 -1.37
CA SER A 31 -1.09 32.03 -1.33
C SER A 31 -0.76 30.83 -0.44
N SER A 32 0.47 30.30 -0.51
CA SER A 32 0.88 29.17 0.34
C SER A 32 1.03 29.55 1.81
N THR A 33 1.48 30.77 2.13
CA THR A 33 1.51 31.26 3.52
C THR A 33 0.13 31.50 4.10
N LYS A 34 -0.85 31.94 3.29
CA LYS A 34 -2.24 32.09 3.72
C LYS A 34 -2.90 30.73 3.97
N TYR A 35 -2.53 29.69 3.22
CA TYR A 35 -2.96 28.30 3.46
C TYR A 35 -2.28 27.69 4.70
N SER A 36 -1.00 27.98 4.96
CA SER A 36 -0.31 27.53 6.18
C SER A 36 -0.82 28.25 7.44
N GLU A 37 -1.18 29.52 7.33
CA GLU A 37 -1.82 30.27 8.43
C GLU A 37 -3.28 29.83 8.66
N LEU A 38 -4.02 29.42 7.61
CA LEU A 38 -5.35 28.80 7.78
C LEU A 38 -5.26 27.41 8.44
N LEU A 39 -4.19 26.66 8.18
CA LEU A 39 -3.91 25.37 8.80
C LEU A 39 -3.42 25.53 10.25
N HIS A 40 -2.65 26.58 10.56
CA HIS A 40 -2.24 26.87 11.94
C HIS A 40 -3.33 27.52 12.80
N SER A 41 -4.16 28.41 12.24
CA SER A 41 -5.28 29.02 12.98
C SER A 41 -6.47 28.08 13.24
N LYS A 42 -6.60 26.98 12.48
CA LYS A 42 -7.55 25.90 12.78
C LYS A 42 -7.08 24.91 13.85
N SER A 43 -5.88 25.08 14.41
CA SER A 43 -5.31 24.15 15.39
C SER A 43 -5.50 24.55 16.87
N THR A 44 -6.26 25.63 17.15
CA THR A 44 -6.42 26.17 18.52
C THR A 44 -7.88 26.41 18.97
N GLU A 45 -8.84 25.64 18.46
CA GLU A 45 -10.14 25.47 19.14
C GLU A 45 -10.27 24.02 19.62
N PHE A 46 -9.67 23.74 20.78
CA PHE A 46 -9.90 22.53 21.55
C PHE A 46 -11.29 22.61 22.19
N ASN A 47 -12.34 22.38 21.40
CA ASN A 47 -13.63 22.03 21.97
C ASN A 47 -13.55 20.59 22.44
N SER A 48 -13.68 20.39 23.76
CA SER A 48 -13.79 19.07 24.39
C SER A 48 -15.08 18.39 23.93
N TYR A 49 -15.05 17.78 22.76
CA TYR A 49 -15.98 16.71 22.42
C TYR A 49 -15.45 15.45 23.09
N ASN A 50 -16.31 14.80 23.87
CA ASN A 50 -16.11 13.43 24.32
C ASN A 50 -15.88 12.55 23.10
N ASP A 51 -14.61 12.34 22.72
CA ASP A 51 -14.24 11.30 21.79
C ASP A 51 -14.66 9.98 22.42
N SER A 52 -15.69 9.36 21.84
CA SER A 52 -15.94 7.94 22.08
C SER A 52 -14.63 7.22 21.81
N ILE A 53 -14.04 6.63 22.86
CA ILE A 53 -12.82 5.82 22.79
C ILE A 53 -12.93 4.94 21.55
N VAL A 54 -12.13 5.23 20.52
CA VAL A 54 -12.10 4.40 19.31
C VAL A 54 -11.43 3.10 19.71
N LEU A 55 -12.26 2.14 20.12
CA LEU A 55 -11.79 0.82 20.54
C LEU A 55 -11.10 0.16 19.35
N GLN A 56 -9.85 -0.26 19.57
CA GLN A 56 -9.08 -1.06 18.64
C GLN A 56 -9.91 -2.30 18.27
N THR A 57 -10.16 -2.51 16.97
CA THR A 57 -10.92 -3.67 16.51
C THR A 57 -10.08 -4.94 16.64
N GLN A 58 -10.74 -6.09 16.82
CA GLN A 58 -10.02 -7.37 16.88
C GLN A 58 -9.49 -7.78 15.51
N PHE A 59 -10.25 -7.51 14.44
CA PHE A 59 -9.91 -7.99 13.11
C PHE A 59 -10.45 -7.07 12.00
N ASP A 60 -9.58 -6.67 11.08
CA ASP A 60 -9.96 -5.91 9.89
C ASP A 60 -9.66 -6.70 8.60
N ILE A 61 -10.49 -6.51 7.57
CA ILE A 61 -10.22 -6.98 6.22
C ILE A 61 -10.21 -5.76 5.31
N VAL A 62 -9.06 -5.45 4.74
CA VAL A 62 -8.79 -4.28 3.92
C VAL A 62 -8.66 -4.68 2.45
N LEU A 63 -9.59 -4.21 1.63
CA LEU A 63 -9.64 -4.48 0.21
C LEU A 63 -9.28 -3.24 -0.61
N SER A 64 -8.35 -3.39 -1.55
CA SER A 64 -8.07 -2.39 -2.58
C SER A 64 -8.93 -2.67 -3.82
N TYR A 65 -9.96 -1.84 -4.05
CA TYR A 65 -10.89 -1.94 -5.18
C TYR A 65 -10.60 -0.87 -6.23
N TYR A 66 -10.75 -1.19 -7.51
CA TYR A 66 -10.65 -0.24 -8.61
C TYR A 66 -11.75 -0.47 -9.65
N SER A 67 -11.69 -1.56 -10.39
CA SER A 67 -12.58 -1.83 -11.52
C SER A 67 -12.98 -3.30 -11.61
N GLU A 68 -12.83 -4.02 -10.51
CA GLU A 68 -13.24 -5.40 -10.42
C GLU A 68 -14.76 -5.52 -10.48
N ASP A 69 -15.21 -6.68 -10.97
CA ASP A 69 -16.61 -7.02 -11.03
C ASP A 69 -17.25 -7.00 -9.63
N ILE A 70 -18.35 -6.26 -9.46
CA ILE A 70 -18.94 -6.01 -8.14
C ILE A 70 -19.50 -7.31 -7.55
N ASP A 71 -20.11 -8.16 -8.38
CA ASP A 71 -20.68 -9.43 -7.92
C ASP A 71 -19.57 -10.39 -7.47
N PHE A 72 -18.45 -10.42 -8.18
CA PHE A 72 -17.24 -11.13 -7.77
C PHE A 72 -16.72 -10.66 -6.41
N VAL A 73 -16.59 -9.34 -6.21
CA VAL A 73 -16.11 -8.78 -4.93
C VAL A 73 -17.11 -9.05 -3.80
N ALA A 74 -18.40 -8.96 -4.07
CA ALA A 74 -19.45 -9.29 -3.12
C ALA A 74 -19.42 -10.79 -2.74
N GLN A 75 -19.16 -11.68 -3.71
CA GLN A 75 -18.96 -13.10 -3.47
C GLN A 75 -17.72 -13.36 -2.62
N TYR A 76 -16.62 -12.63 -2.86
CA TYR A 76 -15.41 -12.73 -2.05
C TYR A 76 -15.67 -12.35 -0.59
N ILE A 77 -16.25 -11.17 -0.35
CA ILE A 77 -16.60 -10.70 1.01
C ILE A 77 -17.53 -11.71 1.70
N ARG A 78 -18.56 -12.21 0.99
CA ARG A 78 -19.48 -13.23 1.51
C ARG A 78 -18.74 -14.50 1.90
N SER A 79 -17.79 -14.95 1.08
CA SER A 79 -17.00 -16.15 1.36
C SER A 79 -16.12 -15.96 2.60
N LEU A 80 -15.45 -14.81 2.75
CA LEU A 80 -14.66 -14.48 3.95
C LEU A 80 -15.52 -14.46 5.23
N ARG A 81 -16.72 -13.88 5.18
CA ARG A 81 -17.65 -13.86 6.33
C ARG A 81 -18.14 -15.25 6.74
N HIS A 82 -18.06 -16.25 5.85
CA HIS A 82 -18.44 -17.63 6.15
C HIS A 82 -17.30 -18.51 6.67
N VAL A 83 -16.05 -18.05 6.60
CA VAL A 83 -14.91 -18.74 7.21
C VAL A 83 -15.15 -18.82 8.73
N LEU A 84 -15.14 -20.02 9.31
CA LEU A 84 -15.58 -20.24 10.70
C LEU A 84 -14.75 -19.43 11.69
N THR A 85 -13.45 -19.36 11.45
CA THR A 85 -12.52 -18.65 12.32
C THR A 85 -12.73 -17.14 12.24
N LEU A 86 -12.93 -16.60 11.05
CA LEU A 86 -13.22 -15.18 10.86
C LEU A 86 -14.60 -14.80 11.39
N LYS A 87 -15.62 -15.63 11.18
CA LYS A 87 -16.98 -15.37 11.68
C LYS A 87 -17.01 -15.11 13.19
N LYS A 88 -16.19 -15.84 13.97
CA LYS A 88 -16.06 -15.65 15.43
C LYS A 88 -15.42 -14.31 15.80
N LEU A 89 -14.51 -13.81 14.97
CA LEU A 89 -13.82 -12.54 15.17
C LEU A 89 -14.63 -11.32 14.72
N ASN A 90 -15.73 -11.56 13.98
CA ASN A 90 -16.61 -10.53 13.44
C ASN A 90 -15.84 -9.38 12.75
N PRO A 91 -15.07 -9.68 11.68
CA PRO A 91 -14.15 -8.73 11.10
C PRO A 91 -14.88 -7.55 10.45
N ARG A 92 -14.28 -6.37 10.57
CA ARG A 92 -14.72 -5.17 9.87
C ARG A 92 -14.18 -5.18 8.44
N ILE A 93 -15.07 -5.07 7.46
CA ILE A 93 -14.72 -5.01 6.04
C ILE A 93 -14.54 -3.55 5.63
N ILE A 94 -13.32 -3.20 5.23
CA ILE A 94 -12.93 -1.87 4.78
C ILE A 94 -12.53 -1.97 3.31
N VAL A 95 -13.21 -1.23 2.44
CA VAL A 95 -12.87 -1.18 1.01
C VAL A 95 -12.40 0.23 0.66
N TYR A 96 -11.21 0.32 0.12
CA TYR A 96 -10.72 1.54 -0.50
C TYR A 96 -11.05 1.50 -1.99
N ASN A 97 -12.00 2.31 -2.42
CA ASN A 97 -12.37 2.50 -3.81
C ASN A 97 -11.38 3.44 -4.47
N LYS A 98 -10.72 3.00 -5.54
CA LYS A 98 -9.76 3.80 -6.33
C LYS A 98 -10.35 4.33 -7.63
N ASN A 99 -11.64 4.10 -7.86
CA ASN A 99 -12.35 4.53 -9.07
C ASN A 99 -13.38 5.59 -8.72
N SER A 100 -13.03 6.84 -9.01
CA SER A 100 -13.85 8.03 -8.76
C SER A 100 -15.17 8.05 -9.53
N LYS A 101 -15.35 7.17 -10.52
CA LYS A 101 -16.60 7.04 -11.29
C LYS A 101 -17.63 6.16 -10.57
N VAL A 102 -17.22 5.37 -9.59
CA VAL A 102 -18.11 4.48 -8.82
C VAL A 102 -18.55 5.17 -7.53
N ASN A 103 -19.86 5.26 -7.31
CA ASN A 103 -20.41 5.89 -6.11
C ASN A 103 -20.20 4.98 -4.87
N ASN A 104 -19.55 5.52 -3.83
CA ASN A 104 -19.24 4.77 -2.62
C ASN A 104 -20.47 4.28 -1.85
N SER A 105 -21.57 5.03 -1.84
CA SER A 105 -22.81 4.63 -1.15
C SER A 105 -23.46 3.43 -1.85
N VAL A 106 -23.46 3.42 -3.18
CA VAL A 106 -23.92 2.29 -3.98
C VAL A 106 -23.00 1.08 -3.76
N LEU A 107 -21.69 1.29 -3.83
CA LEU A 107 -20.71 0.22 -3.61
C LEU A 107 -20.83 -0.38 -2.21
N LYS A 108 -21.04 0.45 -1.18
CA LYS A 108 -21.26 -0.01 0.20
C LYS A 108 -22.47 -0.94 0.32
N LEU A 109 -23.58 -0.55 -0.30
CA LEU A 109 -24.82 -1.32 -0.30
C LEU A 109 -24.64 -2.68 -0.98
N LEU A 110 -24.04 -2.69 -2.17
CA LEU A 110 -23.85 -3.90 -2.97
C LEU A 110 -22.86 -4.88 -2.33
N LEU A 111 -21.72 -4.36 -1.83
CA LEU A 111 -20.68 -5.18 -1.21
C LEU A 111 -20.99 -5.59 0.23
N LYS A 112 -21.95 -4.92 0.89
CA LYS A 112 -22.21 -5.06 2.32
C LYS A 112 -20.92 -4.88 3.16
N ALA A 113 -20.12 -3.91 2.75
CA ALA A 113 -18.92 -3.51 3.46
C ALA A 113 -19.25 -2.54 4.61
N ASP A 114 -18.46 -2.58 5.67
CA ASP A 114 -18.68 -1.74 6.85
C ASP A 114 -18.20 -0.30 6.58
N ILE A 115 -17.09 -0.16 5.84
CA ILE A 115 -16.50 1.12 5.45
C ILE A 115 -16.15 1.09 3.95
N ILE A 116 -16.50 2.15 3.21
CA ILE A 116 -15.99 2.43 1.87
C ILE A 116 -15.35 3.83 1.89
N GLN A 117 -14.11 3.94 1.42
CA GLN A 117 -13.42 5.22 1.29
C GLN A 117 -12.84 5.40 -0.12
N LEU A 118 -13.02 6.58 -0.71
CA LEU A 118 -12.40 6.90 -2.01
C LEU A 118 -10.92 7.26 -1.81
N LEU A 119 -10.03 6.69 -2.63
CA LEU A 119 -8.62 7.06 -2.73
C LEU A 119 -8.24 7.40 -4.18
N PRO A 120 -7.22 8.25 -4.40
CA PRO A 120 -6.60 8.40 -5.71
C PRO A 120 -6.07 7.06 -6.23
N ASN A 121 -6.13 6.85 -7.55
CA ASN A 121 -5.55 5.64 -8.15
C ASN A 121 -4.02 5.72 -8.25
N LEU A 122 -3.33 5.69 -7.10
CA LEU A 122 -1.87 5.79 -6.99
C LEU A 122 -1.30 4.55 -6.30
N GLY A 123 -0.12 4.11 -6.72
CA GLY A 123 0.67 3.10 -6.03
C GLY A 123 0.08 1.69 -5.98
N ARG A 124 -0.82 1.33 -6.91
CA ARG A 124 -1.50 0.01 -6.94
C ARG A 124 -2.13 -0.36 -5.57
N GLU A 125 -2.22 -1.65 -5.24
CA GLU A 125 -2.67 -2.12 -3.93
C GLU A 125 -1.74 -1.73 -2.79
N GLY A 126 -0.43 -1.66 -3.02
CA GLY A 126 0.53 -1.29 -1.98
C GLY A 126 0.32 0.12 -1.44
N GLY A 127 -0.06 1.07 -2.29
CA GLY A 127 -0.46 2.41 -1.88
C GLY A 127 -1.67 2.39 -0.94
N THR A 128 -2.66 1.55 -1.23
CA THR A 128 -3.83 1.36 -0.37
C THR A 128 -3.45 0.81 1.01
N TYR A 129 -2.61 -0.22 1.06
CA TYR A 129 -2.25 -0.87 2.33
C TYR A 129 -1.41 0.05 3.20
N LEU A 130 -0.44 0.74 2.61
CA LEU A 130 0.37 1.74 3.30
C LEU A 130 -0.50 2.90 3.80
N TYR A 131 -1.44 3.39 2.98
CA TYR A 131 -2.40 4.41 3.41
C TYR A 131 -3.19 3.94 4.64
N HIS A 132 -3.74 2.72 4.62
CA HIS A 132 -4.47 2.18 5.75
C HIS A 132 -3.60 2.09 7.01
N ILE A 133 -2.40 1.54 6.90
CA ILE A 133 -1.45 1.41 8.01
C ILE A 133 -1.11 2.78 8.59
N ILE A 134 -0.79 3.78 7.76
CA ILE A 134 -0.40 5.12 8.22
C ILE A 134 -1.55 5.80 8.98
N ASN A 135 -2.77 5.74 8.46
CA ASN A 135 -3.92 6.44 9.03
C ASN A 135 -4.54 5.73 10.24
N ASN A 136 -4.18 4.47 10.48
CA ASN A 136 -4.70 3.68 11.60
C ASN A 136 -3.58 3.16 12.51
N TYR A 137 -2.34 3.64 12.37
CA TYR A 137 -1.15 3.03 12.98
C TYR A 137 -1.30 2.78 14.49
N ASP A 138 -1.85 3.75 15.23
CA ASP A 138 -2.01 3.68 16.68
C ASP A 138 -3.22 2.82 17.11
N ILE A 139 -4.21 2.65 16.24
CA ILE A 139 -5.49 1.95 16.52
C ILE A 139 -5.72 0.74 15.60
N ILE A 140 -4.66 0.25 14.95
CA ILE A 140 -4.75 -0.81 13.95
C ILE A 140 -5.25 -2.09 14.60
N ALA A 141 -6.07 -2.87 13.88
CA ALA A 141 -6.63 -4.10 14.40
C ALA A 141 -5.55 -5.08 14.91
N ASN A 142 -5.92 -5.98 15.82
CA ASN A 142 -5.00 -7.02 16.29
C ASN A 142 -4.47 -7.87 15.14
N HIS A 143 -5.32 -8.17 14.15
CA HIS A 143 -4.92 -8.74 12.87
C HIS A 143 -5.66 -8.07 11.72
N THR A 144 -4.95 -7.89 10.60
CA THR A 144 -5.52 -7.32 9.38
C THR A 144 -5.22 -8.21 8.19
N ILE A 145 -6.23 -8.53 7.39
CA ILE A 145 -6.05 -9.08 6.05
C ILE A 145 -5.94 -7.92 5.08
N PHE A 146 -4.89 -7.91 4.26
CA PHE A 146 -4.74 -7.01 3.11
C PHE A 146 -4.88 -7.83 1.82
N SER A 147 -5.77 -7.38 0.93
CA SER A 147 -6.04 -8.07 -0.34
C SER A 147 -6.44 -7.10 -1.44
N GLN A 148 -6.12 -7.44 -2.68
CA GLN A 148 -6.78 -6.83 -3.84
C GLN A 148 -8.25 -7.28 -3.85
N ALA A 149 -9.15 -6.48 -4.41
CA ALA A 149 -10.55 -6.89 -4.57
C ALA A 149 -10.68 -7.98 -5.65
N GLY A 150 -9.82 -7.96 -6.67
CA GLY A 150 -9.62 -9.04 -7.66
C GLY A 150 -8.78 -10.21 -7.14
N VAL A 151 -9.06 -10.63 -5.90
CA VAL A 151 -8.34 -11.67 -5.13
C VAL A 151 -8.02 -12.93 -5.94
N GLU A 152 -6.86 -13.53 -5.66
CA GLU A 152 -6.58 -14.88 -6.12
C GLU A 152 -7.17 -15.91 -5.15
N GLY A 153 -7.78 -16.97 -5.68
CA GLY A 153 -8.32 -18.04 -4.86
C GLY A 153 -9.80 -17.95 -4.60
N ILE A 154 -10.53 -17.13 -5.36
CA ILE A 154 -11.97 -17.31 -5.55
C ILE A 154 -12.22 -18.20 -6.76
N THR A 155 -13.12 -19.17 -6.59
CA THR A 155 -13.58 -20.12 -7.59
C THR A 155 -15.09 -20.02 -7.73
N ASN A 156 -15.67 -20.71 -8.71
CA ASN A 156 -17.13 -20.80 -8.86
C ASN A 156 -17.83 -21.42 -7.62
N ARG A 157 -17.08 -22.09 -6.73
CA ARG A 157 -17.58 -22.69 -5.49
C ARG A 157 -17.26 -21.87 -4.23
N GLY A 158 -16.73 -20.65 -4.37
CA GLY A 158 -16.24 -19.82 -3.26
C GLY A 158 -14.73 -19.86 -3.13
N LEU A 159 -14.21 -19.64 -1.92
CA LEU A 159 -12.76 -19.66 -1.66
C LEU A 159 -12.17 -21.05 -1.95
N ALA A 160 -10.99 -21.06 -2.58
CA ALA A 160 -10.23 -22.27 -2.86
C ALA A 160 -9.78 -22.95 -1.57
N ASP A 161 -9.67 -24.28 -1.60
CA ASP A 161 -9.34 -25.08 -0.43
C ASP A 161 -8.03 -24.65 0.25
N TRP A 162 -7.01 -24.24 -0.51
CA TRP A 162 -5.74 -23.76 0.04
C TRP A 162 -5.85 -22.43 0.79
N TYR A 163 -6.87 -21.61 0.46
CA TYR A 163 -7.15 -20.34 1.13
C TYR A 163 -7.88 -20.63 2.44
N LEU A 164 -8.92 -21.47 2.37
CA LEU A 164 -9.66 -21.92 3.55
C LEU A 164 -8.75 -22.65 4.54
N ASP A 165 -7.85 -23.53 4.07
CA ASP A 165 -6.89 -24.24 4.92
C ASP A 165 -6.02 -23.28 5.73
N ARG A 166 -5.54 -22.19 5.12
CA ARG A 166 -4.78 -21.15 5.82
C ARG A 166 -5.60 -20.46 6.89
N LEU A 167 -6.80 -19.98 6.54
CA LEU A 167 -7.60 -19.18 7.45
C LEU A 167 -8.26 -19.99 8.57
N ASP A 168 -8.69 -21.22 8.31
CA ASP A 168 -9.41 -22.03 9.31
C ASP A 168 -8.52 -22.98 10.10
N LYS A 169 -7.37 -23.40 9.55
CA LYS A 169 -6.48 -24.36 10.25
C LYS A 169 -5.17 -23.77 10.72
N GLN A 170 -4.63 -22.79 10.01
CA GLN A 170 -3.29 -22.24 10.32
C GLN A 170 -3.36 -20.94 11.11
N PHE A 171 -4.40 -20.14 10.91
CA PHE A 171 -4.58 -18.91 11.66
C PHE A 171 -4.91 -19.17 13.14
N ASN A 172 -4.19 -18.49 14.01
CA ASN A 172 -4.49 -18.30 15.41
C ASN A 172 -3.89 -16.94 15.86
N SER A 173 -4.16 -16.51 17.09
CA SER A 173 -3.72 -15.20 17.59
C SER A 173 -2.20 -14.99 17.63
N SER A 174 -1.39 -16.05 17.61
CA SER A 174 0.07 -15.95 17.56
C SER A 174 0.63 -15.72 16.16
N VAL A 175 -0.19 -15.81 15.11
CA VAL A 175 0.27 -15.55 13.73
C VAL A 175 0.64 -14.08 13.58
N GLY A 176 1.90 -13.81 13.25
CA GLY A 176 2.42 -12.48 12.98
C GLY A 176 2.31 -12.06 11.51
N TYR A 177 2.55 -13.00 10.59
CA TYR A 177 2.38 -12.79 9.16
C TYR A 177 2.04 -14.10 8.47
N MET A 178 1.06 -14.09 7.56
CA MET A 178 0.67 -15.26 6.79
C MET A 178 0.33 -14.86 5.35
N PRO A 179 1.10 -15.28 4.34
CA PRO A 179 0.76 -15.03 2.95
C PRO A 179 -0.50 -15.82 2.54
N LEU A 180 -1.49 -15.12 1.99
CA LEU A 180 -2.78 -15.67 1.56
C LEU A 180 -2.79 -15.90 0.04
N ILE A 181 -1.88 -16.76 -0.42
CA ILE A 181 -1.65 -17.08 -1.83
C ILE A 181 -1.46 -18.57 -2.03
N ASN A 182 -1.55 -19.07 -3.26
CA ASN A 182 -1.18 -20.45 -3.55
C ASN A 182 0.30 -20.73 -3.17
N ASN A 183 0.62 -21.92 -2.65
CA ASN A 183 1.99 -22.30 -2.22
C ASN A 183 3.02 -22.30 -3.37
N ASN A 184 2.57 -22.25 -4.63
CA ASN A 184 3.43 -22.10 -5.79
C ASN A 184 3.82 -20.64 -6.08
N MET A 185 3.21 -19.68 -5.38
CA MET A 185 3.45 -18.24 -5.53
C MET A 185 4.33 -17.64 -4.44
N ILE A 186 4.87 -18.48 -3.56
CA ILE A 186 5.98 -18.12 -2.69
C ILE A 186 7.29 -18.62 -3.32
N THR A 187 8.32 -17.79 -3.28
CA THR A 187 9.65 -18.10 -3.80
C THR A 187 10.73 -17.37 -3.00
N ASN A 188 11.99 -17.68 -3.27
CA ASN A 188 13.13 -16.96 -2.71
C ASN A 188 13.73 -16.02 -3.76
N TYR A 189 13.86 -14.75 -3.40
CA TYR A 189 14.59 -13.74 -4.19
C TYR A 189 15.95 -13.51 -3.56
N ASP A 190 17.02 -13.57 -4.34
CA ASP A 190 18.35 -13.20 -3.87
C ASP A 190 18.54 -11.69 -4.03
N CYS A 191 18.11 -10.93 -3.01
CA CYS A 191 18.23 -9.48 -2.96
C CYS A 191 17.63 -8.75 -4.16
N GLY A 192 16.50 -9.25 -4.65
CA GLY A 192 15.81 -8.73 -5.84
C GLY A 192 16.09 -9.49 -7.12
N SER A 193 17.02 -10.46 -7.12
CA SER A 193 17.27 -11.34 -8.25
C SER A 193 16.48 -12.65 -8.15
N HIS A 194 15.76 -13.02 -9.21
CA HIS A 194 15.09 -14.30 -9.34
C HIS A 194 14.85 -14.61 -10.83
N ARG A 195 14.71 -15.90 -11.18
CA ARG A 195 14.49 -16.35 -12.57
C ARG A 195 13.26 -15.73 -13.25
N THR A 196 12.25 -15.35 -12.48
CA THR A 196 11.00 -14.74 -13.02
C THR A 196 11.02 -13.22 -13.05
N GLY A 197 12.10 -12.58 -12.60
CA GLY A 197 12.23 -11.13 -12.70
C GLY A 197 13.28 -10.55 -11.77
N HIS A 198 13.78 -9.38 -12.15
CA HIS A 198 14.76 -8.61 -11.40
C HIS A 198 14.14 -7.33 -10.81
N PHE A 199 14.34 -7.11 -9.52
CA PHE A 199 13.79 -6.00 -8.72
C PHE A 199 14.93 -5.37 -7.91
N PRO A 200 15.82 -4.61 -8.56
CA PRO A 200 17.04 -4.13 -7.92
C PRO A 200 16.75 -3.31 -6.66
N ARG A 201 15.62 -2.59 -6.61
CA ARG A 201 15.20 -1.79 -5.45
C ARG A 201 14.98 -2.58 -4.17
N MET A 202 14.82 -3.91 -4.23
CA MET A 202 14.73 -4.74 -3.04
C MET A 202 16.00 -4.64 -2.18
N VAL A 203 17.20 -4.49 -2.77
CA VAL A 203 18.46 -4.40 -1.99
C VAL A 203 18.54 -3.11 -1.19
N GLN A 204 18.12 -1.98 -1.77
CA GLN A 204 18.09 -0.70 -1.05
C GLN A 204 17.03 -0.71 0.04
N VAL A 205 15.85 -1.29 -0.25
CA VAL A 205 14.79 -1.39 0.77
C VAL A 205 15.20 -2.33 1.90
N TRP A 206 15.89 -3.44 1.60
CA TRP A 206 16.49 -4.28 2.65
C TRP A 206 17.43 -3.47 3.52
N SER A 207 18.38 -2.76 2.91
CA SER A 207 19.38 -1.98 3.65
C SER A 207 18.73 -0.93 4.56
N MET A 208 17.63 -0.33 4.10
CA MET A 208 16.83 0.61 4.89
C MET A 208 16.10 -0.07 6.06
N LEU A 209 15.53 -1.26 5.85
CA LEU A 209 14.70 -1.94 6.84
C LEU A 209 15.54 -2.69 7.89
N GLU A 210 16.58 -3.39 7.46
CA GLU A 210 17.39 -4.29 8.28
C GLU A 210 18.74 -3.68 8.71
N GLN A 211 19.06 -2.47 8.23
CA GLN A 211 20.31 -1.77 8.55
C GLN A 211 21.57 -2.64 8.34
N SER A 212 21.50 -3.50 7.33
CA SER A 212 22.54 -4.47 6.99
C SER A 212 22.58 -4.67 5.47
N LEU A 213 23.69 -5.21 4.98
CA LEU A 213 23.74 -5.67 3.60
C LEU A 213 22.77 -6.85 3.43
N CYS A 214 22.13 -6.89 2.28
CA CYS A 214 21.20 -7.97 1.97
C CYS A 214 21.97 -9.31 1.91
N PRO A 215 21.58 -10.30 2.73
CA PRO A 215 22.33 -11.54 2.85
C PRO A 215 22.15 -12.40 1.60
N PRO A 216 23.20 -13.16 1.21
CA PRO A 216 23.07 -14.15 0.16
C PRO A 216 22.16 -15.30 0.62
N GLY A 217 21.64 -16.06 -0.33
CA GLY A 217 20.87 -17.27 -0.06
C GLY A 217 19.36 -17.08 -0.13
N GLY A 218 18.89 -15.88 -0.51
CA GLY A 218 17.50 -15.63 -0.78
C GLY A 218 16.68 -15.13 0.42
N GLN A 219 15.62 -14.41 0.10
CA GLN A 219 14.59 -13.96 1.03
C GLN A 219 13.25 -14.51 0.54
N ALA A 220 12.47 -15.07 1.46
CA ALA A 220 11.13 -15.54 1.13
C ALA A 220 10.26 -14.36 0.71
N VAL A 221 9.58 -14.52 -0.42
CA VAL A 221 8.74 -13.50 -1.06
C VAL A 221 7.43 -14.13 -1.52
N ALA A 222 6.33 -13.46 -1.21
CA ALA A 222 4.99 -13.82 -1.69
C ALA A 222 4.59 -12.89 -2.85
N PHE A 223 4.00 -13.47 -3.90
CA PHE A 223 3.42 -12.68 -4.99
C PHE A 223 2.01 -12.16 -4.66
N ARG A 224 1.46 -11.28 -5.52
CA ARG A 224 0.06 -10.80 -5.49
C ARG A 224 -0.35 -9.88 -4.34
N GLY A 225 0.51 -9.68 -3.34
CA GLY A 225 0.25 -8.73 -2.25
C GLY A 225 -0.95 -9.09 -1.37
N GLN A 226 -1.26 -10.38 -1.20
CA GLN A 226 -2.37 -10.86 -0.38
C GLN A 226 -1.82 -11.54 0.87
N PHE A 227 -2.12 -11.00 2.05
CA PHE A 227 -1.57 -11.50 3.31
C PHE A 227 -2.41 -11.09 4.52
N LEU A 228 -2.25 -11.85 5.59
CA LEU A 228 -2.65 -11.51 6.95
C LEU A 228 -1.42 -11.06 7.72
N VAL A 229 -1.55 -10.03 8.55
CA VAL A 229 -0.47 -9.55 9.42
C VAL A 229 -1.03 -9.10 10.77
N SER A 230 -0.26 -9.29 11.85
CA SER A 230 -0.64 -8.79 13.18
C SER A 230 -0.35 -7.30 13.33
N GLY A 231 -1.17 -6.61 14.12
CA GLY A 231 -0.93 -5.23 14.52
C GLY A 231 0.37 -5.08 15.31
N LYS A 232 0.86 -6.13 15.99
CA LYS A 232 2.20 -6.16 16.61
C LYS A 232 3.29 -6.02 15.55
N ARG A 233 3.27 -6.85 14.50
CA ARG A 233 4.26 -6.79 13.40
C ARG A 233 4.23 -5.50 12.61
N ILE A 234 3.06 -4.88 12.47
CA ILE A 234 2.97 -3.54 11.88
C ILE A 234 3.67 -2.51 12.78
N ARG A 235 3.45 -2.57 14.10
CA ARG A 235 4.06 -1.62 15.05
C ARG A 235 5.54 -1.87 15.32
N ASP A 236 6.06 -3.07 15.03
CA ASP A 236 7.50 -3.38 15.09
C ASP A 236 8.34 -2.55 14.09
N ARG A 237 7.69 -1.91 13.10
CA ARG A 237 8.33 -0.94 12.22
C ARG A 237 7.87 0.47 12.57
N PRO A 238 8.78 1.45 12.70
CA PRO A 238 8.40 2.84 12.95
C PRO A 238 7.47 3.40 11.86
N LEU A 239 6.47 4.19 12.24
CA LEU A 239 5.53 4.84 11.31
C LEU A 239 6.21 5.56 10.13
N LYS A 240 7.38 6.17 10.36
CA LYS A 240 8.17 6.85 9.32
C LYS A 240 8.57 5.93 8.15
N VAL A 241 8.74 4.64 8.39
CA VAL A 241 9.05 3.66 7.33
C VAL A 241 7.86 3.52 6.39
N TYR A 242 6.65 3.38 6.92
CA TYR A 242 5.44 3.28 6.11
C TYR A 242 5.17 4.56 5.32
N LYS A 243 5.33 5.74 5.96
CA LYS A 243 5.21 7.05 5.29
C LYS A 243 6.19 7.18 4.14
N TYR A 244 7.46 6.83 4.36
CA TYR A 244 8.48 6.88 3.32
C TYR A 244 8.17 5.95 2.14
N LEU A 245 7.77 4.70 2.40
CA LEU A 245 7.35 3.78 1.33
C LEU A 245 6.12 4.30 0.57
N TYR A 246 5.17 4.93 1.27
CA TYR A 246 3.99 5.53 0.66
C TYR A 246 4.36 6.69 -0.26
N GLU A 247 5.22 7.59 0.20
CA GLU A 247 5.72 8.71 -0.61
C GLU A 247 6.38 8.22 -1.90
N LEU A 248 7.21 7.18 -1.83
CA LEU A 248 7.89 6.62 -3.01
C LEU A 248 6.95 5.88 -3.97
N ILE A 249 5.92 5.20 -3.46
CA ILE A 249 5.00 4.43 -4.32
C ILE A 249 3.91 5.32 -4.95
N THR A 250 3.64 6.50 -4.39
CA THR A 250 2.60 7.43 -4.90
C THR A 250 3.17 8.66 -5.59
N VAL A 251 4.44 8.61 -6.03
CA VAL A 251 5.05 9.71 -6.77
C VAL A 251 4.29 10.05 -8.05
N ASN A 252 4.37 11.32 -8.46
CA ASN A 252 3.76 11.79 -9.70
C ASN A 252 4.53 11.29 -10.94
N SER A 253 3.91 11.44 -12.12
CA SER A 253 4.44 10.91 -13.38
C SER A 253 5.78 11.50 -13.83
N SER A 254 6.18 12.68 -13.34
CA SER A 254 7.48 13.30 -13.68
C SER A 254 8.63 12.81 -12.79
N HIS A 255 8.33 12.10 -11.70
CA HIS A 255 9.33 11.62 -10.77
C HIS A 255 10.26 10.57 -11.41
N TRP A 256 11.55 10.62 -11.08
CA TRP A 256 12.57 9.79 -11.72
C TRP A 256 12.38 8.28 -11.47
N LEU A 257 11.69 7.89 -10.39
CA LEU A 257 11.37 6.48 -10.10
C LEU A 257 10.54 5.80 -11.20
N HIS A 258 9.80 6.55 -12.01
CA HIS A 258 9.10 5.99 -13.17
C HIS A 258 10.05 5.59 -14.31
N ARG A 259 11.30 6.04 -14.26
CA ARG A 259 12.38 5.71 -15.21
C ARG A 259 13.36 4.70 -14.64
N ASP A 260 13.04 4.09 -13.50
CA ASP A 260 13.89 3.12 -12.85
C ASP A 260 14.10 1.87 -13.70
N ILE A 261 15.24 1.19 -13.51
CA ILE A 261 15.71 0.11 -14.38
C ILE A 261 14.84 -1.13 -14.15
N ARG A 262 13.76 -1.24 -14.94
CA ARG A 262 13.07 -2.49 -15.11
C ARG A 262 12.39 -2.55 -16.48
N SER A 263 13.00 -3.34 -17.36
CA SER A 263 12.48 -3.75 -18.67
C SER A 263 12.07 -2.60 -19.59
N ILE A 264 12.75 -2.46 -20.74
CA ILE A 264 12.35 -1.57 -21.85
C ILE A 264 10.89 -1.75 -22.29
N PHE A 265 10.22 -2.83 -21.88
CA PHE A 265 8.84 -3.18 -22.23
C PHE A 265 7.79 -2.78 -21.17
N TYR A 266 8.19 -2.17 -20.05
CA TYR A 266 7.26 -1.84 -18.96
C TYR A 266 7.11 -0.33 -18.77
N LYS A 267 5.94 0.21 -19.11
CA LYS A 267 5.62 1.62 -18.86
C LYS A 267 5.22 1.81 -17.40
N SER A 268 6.05 2.54 -16.65
CA SER A 268 5.68 2.94 -15.28
C SER A 268 4.71 4.13 -15.30
N THR A 269 3.65 4.03 -14.51
CA THR A 269 2.68 5.12 -14.31
C THR A 269 2.39 5.30 -12.81
N PRO A 270 1.79 6.41 -12.37
CA PRO A 270 1.43 6.60 -10.96
C PRO A 270 0.48 5.54 -10.40
N ASP A 271 -0.44 5.01 -11.21
CA ASP A 271 -1.35 3.93 -10.83
C ASP A 271 -0.69 2.54 -10.88
N ASN A 272 0.38 2.39 -11.66
CA ASN A 272 1.13 1.14 -11.86
C ASN A 272 2.66 1.37 -11.80
N PRO A 273 3.22 1.82 -10.66
CA PRO A 273 4.62 2.18 -10.61
C PRO A 273 5.52 0.94 -10.54
N ILE A 274 6.71 1.00 -11.14
CA ILE A 274 7.73 -0.06 -11.04
C ILE A 274 8.09 -0.33 -9.57
N PHE A 275 8.21 0.73 -8.78
CA PHE A 275 8.45 0.61 -7.34
C PHE A 275 7.30 -0.09 -6.62
N GLY A 276 6.06 0.02 -7.09
CA GLY A 276 4.93 -0.72 -6.52
C GLY A 276 5.07 -2.23 -6.64
N HIS A 277 5.65 -2.72 -7.73
CA HIS A 277 6.01 -4.13 -7.86
C HIS A 277 7.11 -4.54 -6.88
N THR A 278 8.05 -3.63 -6.58
CA THR A 278 9.04 -3.87 -5.51
C THR A 278 8.34 -3.99 -4.16
N VAL A 279 7.44 -3.05 -3.84
CA VAL A 279 6.64 -3.08 -2.61
C VAL A 279 5.84 -4.39 -2.48
N GLU A 280 5.23 -4.89 -3.57
CA GLU A 280 4.54 -6.18 -3.58
C GLU A 280 5.44 -7.35 -3.15
N ARG A 281 6.74 -7.32 -3.47
CA ARG A 281 7.70 -8.39 -3.16
C ARG A 281 8.25 -8.32 -1.73
N ILE A 282 8.24 -7.15 -1.10
CA ILE A 282 8.92 -6.96 0.18
C ILE A 282 7.99 -7.08 1.39
N TRP A 283 6.71 -7.43 1.26
CA TRP A 283 5.82 -7.53 2.43
C TRP A 283 6.34 -8.48 3.51
N THR A 284 6.89 -9.62 3.10
CA THR A 284 7.60 -10.57 3.97
C THR A 284 8.79 -9.90 4.67
N ILE A 285 9.56 -9.07 3.97
CA ILE A 285 10.70 -8.33 4.53
C ILE A 285 10.22 -7.27 5.53
N LEU A 286 9.23 -6.47 5.13
CA LEU A 286 8.66 -5.39 5.93
C LEU A 286 8.13 -5.91 7.28
N PHE A 287 7.50 -7.09 7.28
CA PHE A 287 6.95 -7.72 8.49
C PHE A 287 7.86 -8.80 9.09
N LYS A 288 9.17 -8.77 8.81
CA LYS A 288 10.18 -9.66 9.41
C LYS A 288 9.87 -11.16 9.29
N CYS A 289 9.24 -11.55 8.18
CA CYS A 289 8.85 -12.91 7.82
C CYS A 289 9.51 -13.30 6.48
N PHE A 290 10.82 -13.12 6.39
CA PHE A 290 11.60 -13.24 5.16
C PHE A 290 12.66 -14.34 5.20
N LYS A 291 12.82 -15.02 6.34
CA LYS A 291 13.75 -16.14 6.50
C LYS A 291 13.38 -17.25 5.52
N ASN A 292 14.40 -17.94 5.00
CA ASN A 292 14.23 -18.99 3.99
C ASN A 292 13.33 -20.14 4.45
N ASP A 293 13.23 -20.36 5.76
CA ASP A 293 12.35 -21.38 6.33
C ASP A 293 10.88 -21.14 5.98
N LEU A 294 10.43 -19.89 5.76
CA LEU A 294 9.05 -19.64 5.32
C LEU A 294 8.76 -20.29 3.96
N TYR A 295 9.68 -20.20 3.01
CA TYR A 295 9.52 -20.83 1.69
C TYR A 295 9.37 -22.35 1.83
N ASP A 296 10.25 -22.99 2.59
CA ASP A 296 10.24 -24.45 2.81
C ASP A 296 9.02 -24.90 3.61
N ARG A 297 8.66 -24.17 4.67
CA ARG A 297 7.46 -24.43 5.48
C ARG A 297 6.20 -24.30 4.64
N CYS A 298 6.15 -23.34 3.73
CA CYS A 298 5.04 -23.24 2.80
C CYS A 298 4.90 -24.42 1.85
N LYS A 299 6.01 -25.03 1.40
CA LYS A 299 5.96 -26.28 0.63
C LYS A 299 5.40 -27.44 1.46
N ARG A 300 5.61 -27.42 2.78
CA ARG A 300 5.02 -28.35 3.76
C ARG A 300 3.63 -27.96 4.27
N ARG A 301 2.99 -26.96 3.65
CA ARG A 301 1.65 -26.43 4.03
C ARG A 301 1.61 -25.74 5.40
N GLU A 302 2.72 -25.22 5.89
CA GLU A 302 2.81 -24.42 7.13
C GLU A 302 3.17 -22.96 6.79
N CYS A 303 2.26 -22.22 6.18
CA CYS A 303 2.54 -20.93 5.56
C CYS A 303 2.34 -19.74 6.51
N ALA A 304 3.05 -19.65 7.63
CA ALA A 304 2.93 -18.49 8.54
C ALA A 304 4.19 -18.24 9.37
N CYS A 305 4.52 -16.99 9.65
CA CYS A 305 5.41 -16.62 10.75
C CYS A 305 4.58 -16.24 11.98
N PHE A 306 5.12 -16.57 13.15
CA PHE A 306 4.49 -16.28 14.43
C PHE A 306 5.15 -15.08 15.10
N ASP A 307 4.40 -14.36 15.92
CA ASP A 307 4.95 -13.34 16.78
C ASP A 307 5.78 -14.01 17.87
N GLU A 308 7.00 -13.50 18.08
CA GLU A 308 7.81 -13.93 19.22
C GLU A 308 7.08 -13.50 20.50
N SER A 309 6.94 -14.46 21.42
CA SER A 309 6.32 -14.27 22.74
C SER A 309 7.07 -13.23 23.55
#